data_AF-A0A1W9Q396-F1
#
_entry.id   AF-A0A1W9Q396-F1
#
_cell.length_a   1.000
_cell.length_b   1.000
_cell.length_c   1.000
_cell.angle_alpha   90.00
_cell.angle_beta   90.00
_cell.angle_gamma   90.00
#
_symmetry.space_group_name_H-M   'P 1'
#
loop_
_entity.id
_entity.type
_entity.pdbx_description
1 polymer ?
#
loop_
_entity_poly.entity_id
_entity_poly.type
_entity_poly.pdbx_seq_one_letter_code
_entity_poly.pdbx_strand_id
1 'polypeptide(L)'
;MNTLQQKFATAVHEKVDAYKDEDDSKKYGVMALKLPVLVRTAGLVQALAFVESRGKQPFDDLLRDLAQVVINENADAALLLSRSRTDDLQGYIHLTRRTLTALDWFKRFAQSILNVESTDTVEEN
;
A
#
# COMPACT_ATOMS: atom_id res chain seq x y z
N MET A 1 3.02 10.85 -23.24
CA MET A 1 2.32 9.64 -22.76
C MET A 1 3.03 9.17 -21.50
N ASN A 2 2.44 9.39 -20.32
CA ASN A 2 3.08 8.98 -19.06
C ASN A 2 2.96 7.46 -18.89
N THR A 3 4.07 6.79 -18.60
CA THR A 3 4.07 5.34 -18.35
C THR A 3 3.31 5.03 -17.05
N LEU A 4 2.80 3.80 -16.91
CA LEU A 4 2.12 3.38 -15.67
C LEU A 4 3.00 3.63 -14.43
N GLN A 5 4.31 3.38 -14.56
CA GLN A 5 5.30 3.64 -13.52
C GLN A 5 5.34 5.12 -13.11
N GLN A 6 5.33 6.03 -14.09
CA GLN A 6 5.32 7.47 -13.82
C GLN A 6 4.02 7.91 -13.14
N LYS A 7 2.87 7.38 -13.58
CA LYS A 7 1.57 7.67 -12.95
C LYS A 7 1.54 7.21 -11.49
N PHE A 8 2.01 5.99 -11.22
CA PHE A 8 2.08 5.47 -9.84
C PHE A 8 3.08 6.26 -9.00
N ALA A 9 4.25 6.60 -9.54
CA ALA A 9 5.22 7.42 -8.80
C ALA A 9 4.62 8.75 -8.34
N THR A 10 3.93 9.48 -9.24
CA THR A 10 3.29 10.75 -8.89
C THR A 10 2.16 10.56 -7.87
N ALA A 11 1.24 9.62 -8.12
CA ALA A 11 0.12 9.40 -7.22
C ALA A 11 0.56 8.94 -5.82
N VAL A 12 1.55 8.04 -5.75
CA VAL A 12 2.08 7.57 -4.47
C VAL A 12 2.84 8.68 -3.74
N HIS A 13 3.61 9.49 -4.45
CA HIS A 13 4.30 10.63 -3.85
C HIS A 13 3.31 11.57 -3.16
N GLU A 14 2.21 11.93 -3.82
CA GLU A 14 1.16 12.79 -3.24
C GLU A 14 0.56 12.19 -1.96
N LYS A 15 0.32 10.88 -1.92
CA LYS A 15 -0.21 10.20 -0.73
C LYS A 15 0.79 10.18 0.43
N VAL A 16 2.03 9.81 0.14
CA VAL A 16 3.07 9.69 1.17
C VAL A 16 3.49 11.07 1.71
N ASP A 17 3.59 12.08 0.84
CA ASP A 17 3.94 13.44 1.24
C ASP A 17 2.85 14.07 2.10
N ALA A 18 1.57 13.83 1.79
CA ALA A 18 0.46 14.26 2.64
C ALA A 18 0.49 13.62 4.04
N TYR A 19 1.12 12.46 4.19
CA TYR A 19 1.23 11.74 5.46
C TYR A 19 2.48 12.10 6.28
N LYS A 20 3.29 13.06 5.80
CA LYS A 20 4.60 13.39 6.40
C LYS A 20 4.49 14.00 7.79
N ASP A 21 3.49 14.86 8.00
CA ASP A 21 3.31 15.64 9.23
C ASP A 21 2.29 15.00 10.19
N GLU A 22 1.80 13.79 9.86
CA GLU A 22 0.86 13.03 10.70
C GLU A 22 1.59 12.29 11.84
N ASP A 23 0.96 12.22 13.01
CA ASP A 23 1.53 11.61 14.23
C ASP A 23 1.87 10.12 14.03
N ASP A 24 1.09 9.42 13.21
CA ASP A 24 1.25 7.99 12.92
C ASP A 24 2.06 7.71 11.63
N SER A 25 2.73 8.72 11.07
CA SER A 25 3.50 8.61 9.82
C SER A 25 4.54 7.49 9.80
N LYS A 26 5.20 7.25 10.93
CA LYS A 26 6.17 6.16 11.07
C LYS A 26 5.50 4.79 10.90
N LYS A 27 4.35 4.55 11.53
CA LYS A 27 3.63 3.26 11.43
C LYS A 27 3.13 3.02 10.00
N TYR A 28 2.64 4.06 9.33
CA TYR A 28 2.27 4.02 7.91
C TYR A 28 3.46 3.61 7.05
N GLY A 29 4.58 4.30 7.21
CA GLY A 29 5.81 4.06 6.44
C GLY A 29 6.38 2.66 6.67
N VAL A 30 6.42 2.18 7.92
CA VAL A 30 6.89 0.82 8.23
C VAL A 30 6.00 -0.24 7.59
N MET A 31 4.68 -0.04 7.59
CA MET A 31 3.79 -0.99 6.91
C MET A 31 3.96 -0.94 5.39
N ALA A 32 4.12 0.25 4.80
CA ALA A 32 4.43 0.43 3.38
C ALA A 32 5.73 -0.30 2.95
N LEU A 33 6.73 -0.33 3.83
CA LEU A 33 7.98 -1.09 3.63
C LEU A 33 7.74 -2.61 3.62
N LYS A 34 6.90 -3.10 4.55
CA LYS A 34 6.68 -4.54 4.79
C LYS A 34 5.69 -5.17 3.82
N LEU A 35 4.66 -4.44 3.42
CA LEU A 35 3.55 -4.95 2.61
C LEU A 35 3.98 -5.60 1.29
N PRO A 36 4.92 -5.06 0.47
CA PRO A 36 5.36 -5.76 -0.74
C PRO A 36 6.07 -7.08 -0.46
N VAL A 37 6.71 -7.25 0.70
CA VAL A 37 7.25 -8.55 1.12
C VAL A 37 6.13 -9.51 1.46
N LEU A 38 5.15 -9.08 2.26
CA LEU A 38 3.97 -9.89 2.61
C LEU A 38 3.19 -10.37 1.38
N VAL A 39 2.99 -9.50 0.39
CA VAL A 39 2.32 -9.88 -0.86
C VAL A 39 3.09 -10.95 -1.62
N ARG A 40 4.44 -10.89 -1.62
CA ARG A 40 5.27 -11.89 -2.30
C ARG A 40 5.31 -13.24 -1.57
N THR A 41 5.23 -13.24 -0.23
CA THR A 41 5.36 -14.46 0.57
C THR A 41 4.02 -15.15 0.85
N ALA A 42 2.98 -14.39 1.14
CA ALA A 42 1.65 -14.89 1.52
C ALA A 42 0.59 -14.71 0.41
N GLY A 43 0.88 -13.92 -0.61
CA GLY A 43 -0.08 -13.56 -1.65
C GLY A 43 -0.92 -12.33 -1.30
N LEU A 44 -1.59 -11.76 -2.30
CA LEU A 44 -2.29 -10.48 -2.17
C LEU A 44 -3.42 -10.53 -1.14
N VAL A 45 -4.27 -11.56 -1.19
CA VAL A 45 -5.43 -11.67 -0.28
C VAL A 45 -5.00 -11.68 1.18
N GLN A 46 -4.05 -12.56 1.52
CA GLN A 46 -3.59 -12.73 2.90
C GLN A 46 -2.84 -11.49 3.39
N ALA A 47 -2.04 -10.86 2.54
CA ALA A 47 -1.32 -9.64 2.89
C ALA A 47 -2.27 -8.46 3.17
N LEU A 48 -3.30 -8.26 2.34
CA LEU A 48 -4.28 -7.18 2.56
C LEU A 48 -5.13 -7.45 3.82
N ALA A 49 -5.58 -8.69 4.02
CA ALA A 49 -6.34 -9.07 5.20
C ALA A 49 -5.52 -8.91 6.50
N PHE A 50 -4.21 -9.15 6.45
CA PHE A 50 -3.32 -8.93 7.58
C PHE A 50 -3.20 -7.44 7.94
N VAL A 51 -3.17 -6.54 6.96
CA VAL A 51 -3.15 -5.09 7.23
C VAL A 51 -4.51 -4.64 7.74
N GLU A 52 -5.60 -5.11 7.14
CA GLU A 52 -6.98 -4.82 7.56
C GLU A 52 -7.23 -5.26 9.02
N SER A 53 -6.71 -6.41 9.43
CA SER A 53 -6.91 -6.91 10.80
C SER A 53 -6.20 -6.11 11.88
N ARG A 54 -5.25 -5.22 11.51
CA ARG A 54 -4.66 -4.26 12.44
C ARG A 54 -5.65 -3.18 12.89
N GLY A 55 -6.73 -2.97 12.11
CA GLY A 55 -7.99 -2.34 12.52
C GLY A 55 -7.90 -0.95 13.15
N LYS A 56 -6.85 -0.19 12.87
CA LYS A 56 -6.59 1.14 13.44
C LYS A 56 -5.86 2.00 12.42
N GLN A 57 -6.00 3.32 12.55
CA GLN A 57 -5.07 4.24 11.91
C GLN A 57 -3.63 3.94 12.37
N PRO A 58 -2.64 3.97 11.46
CA PRO A 58 -2.68 4.47 10.07
C PRO A 58 -2.88 3.39 8.99
N PHE A 59 -3.20 2.14 9.37
CA PHE A 59 -3.21 1.02 8.44
C PHE A 59 -4.38 1.09 7.45
N ASP A 60 -5.52 1.62 7.89
CA ASP A 60 -6.69 1.85 7.04
C ASP A 60 -6.41 2.91 5.97
N ASP A 61 -5.70 3.99 6.34
CA ASP A 61 -5.26 5.01 5.39
C ASP A 61 -4.32 4.44 4.32
N LEU A 62 -3.36 3.58 4.71
CA LEU A 62 -2.48 2.91 3.74
C LEU A 62 -3.26 2.05 2.75
N LEU A 63 -4.24 1.27 3.24
CA LEU A 63 -5.08 0.43 2.38
C LEU A 63 -5.95 1.27 1.43
N ARG A 64 -6.49 2.39 1.91
CA ARG A 64 -7.24 3.34 1.08
C ARG A 64 -6.35 3.95 0.01
N ASP A 65 -5.18 4.46 0.38
CA ASP A 65 -4.26 5.09 -0.57
C ASP A 65 -3.77 4.10 -1.63
N LEU A 66 -3.49 2.86 -1.22
CA LEU A 66 -3.13 1.79 -2.14
C LEU A 66 -4.27 1.48 -3.12
N ALA A 67 -5.51 1.40 -2.64
CA ALA A 67 -6.68 1.21 -3.51
C ALA A 67 -6.80 2.34 -4.53
N GLN A 68 -6.58 3.58 -4.09
CA GLN A 68 -6.67 4.76 -4.94
C GLN A 68 -5.64 4.76 -6.07
N VAL A 69 -4.40 4.37 -5.75
CA VAL A 69 -3.32 4.27 -6.75
C VAL A 69 -3.54 3.09 -7.71
N VAL A 70 -3.92 1.92 -7.17
CA VAL A 70 -3.96 0.68 -7.96
C VAL A 70 -5.20 0.61 -8.85
N ILE A 71 -6.35 1.08 -8.35
CA ILE A 71 -7.65 0.97 -9.01
C ILE A 71 -8.03 2.30 -9.66
N ASN A 72 -8.37 3.31 -8.87
CA ASN A 72 -8.67 4.69 -9.28
C ASN A 72 -8.80 5.61 -8.05
N GLU A 73 -8.69 6.92 -8.22
CA GLU A 73 -8.69 7.92 -7.13
C GLU A 73 -9.89 7.89 -6.18
N ASN A 74 -11.04 7.34 -6.60
CA ASN A 74 -12.26 7.24 -5.80
C ASN A 74 -12.42 5.87 -5.11
N ALA A 75 -11.47 4.95 -5.29
CA ALA A 75 -11.52 3.64 -4.68
C ALA A 75 -11.30 3.72 -3.17
N ASP A 76 -11.99 2.86 -2.44
CA ASP A 76 -11.79 2.64 -1.01
C ASP A 76 -11.01 1.34 -0.76
N ALA A 77 -10.57 1.15 0.49
CA ALA A 77 -9.90 -0.07 0.91
C ALA A 77 -10.77 -1.32 0.69
N ALA A 78 -12.09 -1.20 0.93
CA ALA A 78 -13.03 -2.29 0.80
C ALA A 78 -13.12 -2.83 -0.63
N LEU A 79 -13.06 -1.97 -1.65
CA LEU A 79 -13.04 -2.37 -3.05
C LEU A 79 -11.78 -3.16 -3.39
N LEU A 80 -10.61 -2.71 -2.93
CA LEU A 80 -9.35 -3.44 -3.15
C LEU A 80 -9.38 -4.82 -2.50
N LEU A 81 -9.84 -4.89 -1.25
CA LEU A 81 -10.01 -6.14 -0.50
C LEU A 81 -11.00 -7.08 -1.19
N SER A 82 -12.15 -6.57 -1.63
CA SER A 82 -13.16 -7.35 -2.35
C SER A 82 -12.59 -7.92 -3.64
N ARG A 83 -12.00 -7.07 -4.50
CA ARG A 83 -11.43 -7.49 -5.77
C ARG A 83 -10.31 -8.51 -5.61
N SER A 84 -9.50 -8.40 -4.56
CA SER A 84 -8.47 -9.39 -4.28
C SER A 84 -9.05 -10.80 -4.05
N ARG A 85 -10.28 -10.90 -3.53
CA ARG A 85 -10.97 -12.16 -3.21
C ARG A 85 -11.89 -12.66 -4.32
N THR A 86 -12.45 -11.76 -5.11
CA THR A 86 -13.54 -12.09 -6.05
C THR A 86 -13.15 -12.03 -7.52
N ASP A 87 -12.05 -11.35 -7.88
CA ASP A 87 -11.59 -11.32 -9.27
C ASP A 87 -11.20 -12.75 -9.72
N ASP A 88 -11.39 -13.03 -11.01
CA ASP A 88 -10.96 -14.28 -11.62
C ASP A 88 -9.42 -14.41 -11.63
N LEU A 89 -8.88 -15.56 -12.03
CA LEU A 89 -7.43 -15.79 -11.96
C LEU A 89 -6.63 -14.72 -12.74
N GLN A 90 -7.11 -14.30 -13.91
CA GLN A 90 -6.44 -13.27 -14.70
C GLN A 90 -6.50 -11.90 -14.01
N GLY A 91 -7.67 -11.51 -13.51
CA GLY A 91 -7.87 -10.30 -12.73
C GLY A 91 -7.02 -10.26 -11.47
N TYR A 92 -6.95 -11.37 -10.73
CA TYR A 92 -6.12 -11.52 -9.53
C TYR A 92 -4.62 -11.36 -9.83
N ILE A 93 -4.10 -12.03 -10.86
CA ILE A 93 -2.69 -11.89 -11.27
C ILE A 93 -2.39 -10.45 -11.70
N HIS A 94 -3.30 -9.83 -12.45
CA HIS A 94 -3.16 -8.44 -12.89
C HIS A 94 -3.15 -7.46 -11.71
N LEU A 95 -4.12 -7.61 -10.79
CA LEU A 95 -4.24 -6.80 -9.58
C LEU A 95 -3.02 -6.95 -8.68
N THR A 96 -2.51 -8.18 -8.52
CA THR A 96 -1.29 -8.46 -7.73
C THR A 96 -0.07 -7.74 -8.31
N ARG A 97 0.14 -7.82 -9.63
CA ARG A 97 1.27 -7.14 -10.31
C ARG A 97 1.19 -5.62 -10.18
N ARG A 98 0.00 -5.04 -10.36
CA ARG A 98 -0.22 -3.60 -10.17
C ARG A 98 0.03 -3.18 -8.73
N THR A 99 -0.48 -3.95 -7.77
CA THR A 99 -0.29 -3.70 -6.34
C THR A 99 1.19 -3.72 -5.98
N LEU A 100 1.95 -4.73 -6.41
CA LEU A 100 3.39 -4.78 -6.18
C LEU A 100 4.13 -3.59 -6.80
N THR A 101 3.71 -3.16 -8.00
CA THR A 101 4.30 -1.98 -8.65
C THR A 101 4.06 -0.70 -7.86
N ALA A 102 2.84 -0.50 -7.35
CA ALA A 102 2.53 0.64 -6.49
C ALA A 102 3.31 0.56 -5.17
N LEU A 103 3.37 -0.62 -4.55
CA LEU A 103 4.06 -0.83 -3.28
C LEU A 103 5.58 -0.60 -3.38
N ASP A 104 6.20 -0.87 -4.52
CA ASP A 104 7.61 -0.52 -4.73
C ASP A 104 7.84 1.00 -4.67
N TRP A 105 6.88 1.82 -5.12
CA TRP A 105 6.92 3.27 -4.95
C TRP A 105 6.60 3.70 -3.52
N PHE A 106 5.61 3.08 -2.87
CA PHE A 106 5.30 3.36 -1.46
C PHE A 106 6.52 3.10 -0.59
N LYS A 107 7.20 1.97 -0.81
CA LYS A 107 8.47 1.63 -0.16
C LYS A 107 9.51 2.75 -0.33
N ARG A 108 9.76 3.20 -1.57
CA ARG A 108 10.78 4.22 -1.86
C ARG A 108 10.47 5.55 -1.19
N PHE A 109 9.23 6.01 -1.27
CA PHE A 109 8.84 7.30 -0.70
C PHE A 109 8.68 7.26 0.82
N ALA A 110 8.25 6.13 1.39
CA ALA A 110 8.29 5.95 2.83
C ALA A 110 9.74 6.10 3.36
N GLN A 111 10.71 5.50 2.67
CA GLN A 111 12.13 5.64 3.04
C GLN A 111 12.65 7.08 2.88
N SER A 112 12.32 7.76 1.78
CA SER A 112 12.91 9.07 1.49
C SER A 112 12.18 10.25 2.13
N ILE A 113 10.87 10.17 2.34
CA ILE A 113 10.02 11.27 2.85
C ILE A 113 9.75 11.07 4.34
N LEU A 114 9.36 9.87 4.74
CA LEU A 114 9.00 9.54 6.13
C LEU A 114 10.20 9.04 6.96
N ASN A 115 11.39 8.92 6.34
CA ASN A 115 12.63 8.48 6.97
C ASN A 115 12.52 7.16 7.76
N VAL A 116 11.71 6.21 7.28
CA VAL A 116 11.61 4.87 7.86
C VAL A 116 12.63 3.90 7.27
N GLU A 117 13.18 3.04 8.13
CA GLU A 117 14.15 2.02 7.74
C GLU A 117 13.56 0.60 7.82
N SER A 118 14.24 -0.36 7.18
CA SER A 118 13.77 -1.76 7.15
C SER A 118 13.87 -2.44 8.52
N THR A 119 14.66 -1.88 9.44
CA THR A 119 14.84 -2.29 10.83
C THR A 119 13.74 -1.78 11.75
N ASP A 120 12.97 -0.77 11.32
CA ASP A 120 11.87 -0.24 12.12
C ASP A 120 10.74 -1.28 12.25
N THR A 121 10.24 -1.41 13.48
CA THR A 121 9.09 -2.27 13.78
C THR A 121 7.91 -1.41 14.22
N VAL A 122 6.70 -1.88 13.91
CA VAL A 122 5.51 -1.28 14.48
C VAL A 122 5.35 -1.93 15.84
N GLU A 123 5.59 -1.19 16.92
CA GLU A 123 5.27 -1.66 18.27
C GLU A 123 3.75 -1.80 18.36
N GLU A 124 3.29 -3.01 18.67
CA GLU A 124 1.88 -3.32 18.87
C GLU A 124 1.47 -2.84 20.26
N ASN A 125 0.72 -1.74 20.34
CA ASN A 125 0.05 -1.27 21.56
C ASN A 125 -1.28 -1.99 21.78
#